data_AF-A0A6N2ZAF8-F1
#
_entry.id   AF-A0A6N2ZAF8-F1
#
_cell.length_a   1.000
_cell.length_b   1.000
_cell.length_c   1.000
_cell.angle_alpha   90.00
_cell.angle_beta   90.00
_cell.angle_gamma   90.00
#
_symmetry.space_group_name_H-M   'P 1'
#
loop_
_entity.id
_entity.type
_entity.pdbx_description
1 polymer ?
#
loop_
_entity_poly.entity_id
_entity_poly.type
_entity_poly.pdbx_seq_one_letter_code
_entity_poly.pdbx_strand_id
1 'polypeptide(L)'
;MKLIEHELVDRYIYYLQRYIPYDKQKEARDDFLEILKDRLPEIYTEDDIKKELNKMGNPYEFAGAYSEAGKFLLSGKNYEIFIIFLKLLSISAVIGVFLFIFNYFNRFISANLFDLLKTIVISIFVLSLLPSWICEKVKTTKILKALTEDWDIDNLYEPKDLKIEKYEIGLLILNFSMFFMLQIYIITSSINISMVTYTFIMFLFFINALRANIKLSENTLVSKVMYLEYFVDIFTIISFIIMTNYFIPKVFIIKIIMLSSCLNLILNTYNISKSKNILLSRKKRKKNKYKRRNKKDREN
;
A
#
# COMPACT_ATOMS: atom_id res chain seq x y z
N MET A 1 4.23 30.56 16.30
CA MET A 1 4.17 29.15 15.84
C MET A 1 4.51 29.16 14.35
N LYS A 2 5.43 28.34 13.86
CA LYS A 2 5.69 28.34 12.40
C LYS A 2 4.48 27.74 11.69
N LEU A 3 4.06 28.29 10.55
CA LEU A 3 2.94 27.79 9.75
C LEU A 3 3.04 26.29 9.44
N ILE A 4 4.26 25.80 9.25
CA ILE A 4 4.61 24.38 9.02
C ILE A 4 4.31 23.49 10.23
N GLU A 5 4.33 24.04 11.45
CA GLU A 5 4.06 23.29 12.69
C GLU A 5 2.56 23.16 12.98
N HIS A 6 1.70 23.82 12.18
CA HIS A 6 0.26 23.75 12.34
C HIS A 6 -0.31 22.46 11.74
N GLU A 7 -1.01 21.67 12.54
CA GLU A 7 -1.44 20.30 12.17
C GLU A 7 -2.29 20.25 10.89
N LEU A 8 -3.17 21.23 10.65
CA LEU A 8 -3.99 21.28 9.42
C LEU A 8 -3.17 21.62 8.18
N VAL A 9 -2.14 22.46 8.32
CA VAL A 9 -1.27 22.89 7.22
C VAL A 9 -0.33 21.76 6.84
N ASP A 10 0.28 21.11 7.84
CA ASP A 10 1.11 19.92 7.64
C ASP A 10 0.33 18.79 6.96
N ARG A 11 -0.92 18.55 7.38
CA ARG A 11 -1.83 17.63 6.67
C ARG A 11 -2.05 18.02 5.23
N TYR A 12 -2.35 19.29 4.97
CA TYR A 12 -2.63 19.76 3.61
C TYR A 12 -1.41 19.53 2.71
N ILE A 13 -0.22 19.91 3.18
CA ILE A 13 1.06 19.69 2.49
C ILE A 13 1.30 18.21 2.24
N TYR A 14 1.08 17.36 3.25
CA TYR A 14 1.21 15.92 3.11
C TYR A 14 0.31 15.35 2.00
N TYR A 15 -0.95 15.80 1.93
CA TYR A 15 -1.85 15.39 0.86
C TYR A 15 -1.49 16.01 -0.49
N LEU A 16 -1.04 17.26 -0.53
CA LEU A 16 -0.59 17.95 -1.72
C LEU A 16 0.58 17.22 -2.37
N GLN A 17 1.66 16.99 -1.62
CA GLN A 17 2.87 16.31 -2.11
C GLN A 17 2.61 14.89 -2.58
N ARG A 18 1.59 14.21 -2.02
CA ARG A 18 1.20 12.86 -2.45
C ARG A 18 0.81 12.78 -3.92
N TYR A 19 0.40 13.88 -4.52
CA TYR A 19 -0.10 13.96 -5.90
C TYR A 19 0.85 14.69 -6.86
N ILE A 20 2.03 15.09 -6.38
CA ILE A 20 3.02 15.84 -7.15
C ILE A 20 4.24 14.95 -7.41
N PRO A 21 4.85 14.99 -8.62
CA PRO A 21 6.13 14.36 -8.90
C PRO A 21 7.20 14.71 -7.87
N TYR A 22 8.04 13.74 -7.50
CA TYR A 22 9.00 13.88 -6.38
C TYR A 22 9.93 15.09 -6.53
N ASP A 23 10.40 15.33 -7.74
CA ASP A 23 11.24 16.46 -8.13
C ASP A 23 10.57 17.82 -7.92
N LYS A 24 9.24 17.89 -8.05
CA LYS A 24 8.44 19.11 -7.87
C LYS A 24 7.80 19.26 -6.48
N GLN A 25 7.90 18.25 -5.61
CA GLN A 25 7.24 18.28 -4.29
C GLN A 25 7.79 19.35 -3.34
N LYS A 26 9.08 19.67 -3.46
CA LYS A 26 9.71 20.70 -2.61
C LYS A 26 9.24 22.09 -3.03
N GLU A 27 9.33 22.38 -4.33
CA GLU A 27 8.85 23.62 -4.93
C GLU A 27 7.37 23.84 -4.62
N ALA A 28 6.50 22.86 -4.89
CA ALA A 28 5.08 22.98 -4.61
C ALA A 28 4.74 23.17 -3.13
N ARG A 29 5.54 22.62 -2.21
CA ARG A 29 5.39 22.84 -0.77
C ARG A 29 5.76 24.27 -0.39
N ASP A 30 6.89 24.74 -0.92
CA ASP A 30 7.42 26.06 -0.60
C ASP A 30 6.49 27.15 -1.18
N ASP A 31 6.03 26.98 -2.43
CA ASP A 31 5.03 27.83 -3.09
C ASP A 31 3.69 27.84 -2.33
N PHE A 32 3.20 26.68 -1.93
CA PHE A 32 1.97 26.57 -1.13
C PHE A 32 2.10 27.34 0.19
N LEU A 33 3.24 27.21 0.88
CA LEU A 33 3.48 27.90 2.14
C LEU A 33 3.57 29.42 1.96
N GLU A 34 4.18 29.88 0.86
CA GLU A 34 4.26 31.30 0.51
C GLU A 34 2.86 31.87 0.22
N ILE A 35 2.08 31.21 -0.65
CA ILE A 35 0.71 31.63 -0.97
C ILE A 35 -0.17 31.63 0.29
N LEU A 36 -0.02 30.65 1.18
CA LEU A 36 -0.80 30.60 2.42
C LEU A 36 -0.39 31.72 3.37
N LYS A 37 0.89 32.03 3.46
CA LYS A 37 1.41 33.11 4.30
C LYS A 37 0.92 34.47 3.81
N ASP A 38 0.88 34.70 2.51
CA ASP A 38 0.41 35.97 1.91
C ASP A 38 -1.09 36.18 2.08
N ARG A 39 -1.88 35.11 2.17
CA ARG A 39 -3.33 35.18 2.38
C ARG A 39 -3.74 35.31 3.84
N LEU A 40 -2.83 35.00 4.77
CA LEU A 40 -3.10 35.09 6.19
C LEU A 40 -2.77 36.50 6.72
N PRO A 41 -3.54 37.02 7.68
CA PRO A 41 -3.18 38.23 8.40
C PRO A 41 -1.92 38.02 9.24
N GLU A 42 -1.22 39.11 9.61
CA GLU A 42 0.00 39.06 10.45
C GLU A 42 -0.22 38.30 11.77
N ILE A 43 -1.42 38.41 12.33
CA ILE A 43 -1.89 37.65 13.48
C ILE A 43 -3.11 36.84 13.00
N TYR A 44 -2.94 35.52 12.91
CA TYR A 44 -3.97 34.61 12.42
C TYR A 44 -4.47 33.65 13.51
N THR A 45 -5.74 33.27 13.40
CA THR A 45 -6.36 32.22 14.23
C THR A 45 -6.47 30.91 13.46
N GLU A 46 -6.81 29.81 14.16
CA GLU A 46 -7.05 28.51 13.53
C GLU A 46 -8.21 28.54 12.51
N ASP A 47 -9.23 29.36 12.76
CA ASP A 47 -10.36 29.55 11.84
C ASP A 47 -9.94 30.28 10.55
N ASP A 48 -8.96 31.19 10.63
CA ASP A 48 -8.44 31.89 9.46
C ASP A 48 -7.66 30.93 8.54
N ILE A 49 -6.81 30.08 9.14
CA ILE A 49 -6.12 28.99 8.42
C ILE A 49 -7.16 28.09 7.74
N LYS A 50 -8.19 27.68 8.47
CA LYS A 50 -9.22 26.78 7.96
C LYS A 50 -10.00 27.39 6.78
N LYS A 51 -10.33 28.68 6.86
CA LYS A 51 -10.99 29.41 5.77
C LYS A 51 -10.10 29.48 4.53
N GLU A 52 -8.83 29.84 4.69
CA GLU A 52 -7.90 29.94 3.55
C GLU A 52 -7.61 28.58 2.92
N LEU A 53 -7.42 27.51 3.72
CA LEU A 53 -7.27 26.15 3.19
C LEU A 53 -8.51 25.66 2.43
N ASN A 54 -9.71 26.05 2.87
CA ASN A 54 -10.94 25.76 2.12
C ASN A 54 -11.01 26.54 0.80
N LYS A 55 -10.59 27.81 0.78
CA LYS A 55 -10.51 28.63 -0.45
C LYS A 55 -9.46 28.12 -1.44
N MET A 56 -8.37 27.54 -0.95
CA MET A 56 -7.35 26.90 -1.79
C MET A 56 -7.86 25.62 -2.47
N GLY A 57 -8.98 25.07 -2.01
CA GLY A 57 -9.59 23.90 -2.62
C GLY A 57 -8.88 22.60 -2.25
N ASN A 58 -9.18 21.55 -3.01
CA ASN A 58 -8.66 20.22 -2.74
C ASN A 58 -7.14 20.15 -3.03
N PRO A 59 -6.30 19.62 -2.12
CA PRO A 59 -4.86 19.44 -2.35
C PRO A 59 -4.54 18.72 -3.66
N TYR A 60 -5.44 17.86 -4.14
CA TYR A 60 -5.31 17.21 -5.44
C TYR A 60 -5.47 18.18 -6.61
N GLU A 61 -6.47 19.06 -6.56
CA GLU A 61 -6.69 20.06 -7.62
C GLU A 61 -5.52 21.05 -7.64
N PHE A 62 -5.06 21.46 -6.46
CA PHE A 62 -3.88 22.31 -6.31
C PHE A 62 -2.62 21.61 -6.86
N ALA A 63 -2.46 20.30 -6.61
CA ALA A 63 -1.38 19.51 -7.21
C ALA A 63 -1.47 19.40 -8.73
N GLY A 64 -2.67 19.56 -9.31
CA GLY A 64 -2.89 19.59 -10.75
C GLY A 64 -2.09 20.68 -11.46
N ALA A 65 -1.82 21.81 -10.80
CA ALA A 65 -0.99 22.90 -11.34
C ALA A 65 0.48 22.50 -11.53
N TYR A 66 0.97 21.52 -10.75
CA TYR A 66 2.36 21.03 -10.78
C TYR A 66 2.51 19.72 -11.55
N SER A 67 1.40 18.99 -11.74
CA SER A 67 1.33 17.89 -12.70
C SER A 67 1.21 18.46 -14.11
N GLU A 68 2.35 18.76 -14.73
CA GLU A 68 2.40 18.73 -16.19
C GLU A 68 1.87 17.36 -16.65
N ALA A 69 1.20 17.33 -17.81
CA ALA A 69 0.63 16.13 -18.42
C ALA A 69 1.71 15.12 -18.89
N GLY A 70 2.75 14.88 -18.08
CA GLY A 70 3.70 13.81 -18.26
C GLY A 70 3.00 12.48 -18.04
N LYS A 71 3.09 11.62 -19.06
CA LYS A 71 2.59 10.24 -19.05
C LYS A 71 3.47 9.36 -18.15
N PHE A 72 3.53 9.66 -16.85
CA PHE A 72 4.34 8.88 -15.91
C PHE A 72 3.61 7.60 -15.48
N LEU A 73 4.37 6.51 -15.41
CA LEU A 73 3.89 5.20 -14.94
C LEU A 73 3.72 5.13 -13.42
N LEU A 74 4.45 5.98 -12.67
CA LEU A 74 4.44 6.10 -11.21
C LEU A 74 4.79 7.55 -10.84
N SER A 75 4.00 8.20 -10.00
CA SER A 75 4.21 9.59 -9.57
C SER A 75 4.37 9.74 -8.05
N GLY A 76 5.13 10.78 -7.66
CA GLY A 76 5.26 11.25 -6.28
C GLY A 76 5.51 10.15 -5.25
N LYS A 77 4.64 10.07 -4.25
CA LYS A 77 4.72 9.08 -3.16
C LYS A 77 4.60 7.62 -3.63
N ASN A 78 3.94 7.34 -4.76
CA ASN A 78 3.87 5.96 -5.27
C ASN A 78 5.20 5.47 -5.82
N TYR A 79 6.02 6.38 -6.36
CA TYR A 79 7.37 6.05 -6.81
C TYR A 79 8.29 5.70 -5.62
N GLU A 80 8.20 6.43 -4.51
CA GLU A 80 8.92 6.09 -3.28
C GLU A 80 8.48 4.73 -2.72
N ILE A 81 7.17 4.45 -2.70
CA ILE A 81 6.63 3.15 -2.30
C ILE A 81 7.15 2.05 -3.22
N PHE A 82 7.20 2.30 -4.53
CA PHE A 82 7.77 1.35 -5.50
C PHE A 82 9.25 1.04 -5.18
N ILE A 83 10.09 2.04 -4.90
CA ILE A 83 11.50 1.83 -4.53
C ILE A 83 11.61 1.00 -3.25
N ILE A 84 10.83 1.33 -2.22
CA ILE A 84 10.80 0.57 -0.96
C ILE A 84 10.39 -0.88 -1.23
N PHE A 85 9.36 -1.08 -2.05
CA PHE A 85 8.83 -2.39 -2.36
C PHE A 85 9.80 -3.23 -3.21
N LEU A 86 10.50 -2.59 -4.16
CA LEU A 86 11.57 -3.21 -4.95
C LEU A 86 12.72 -3.70 -4.05
N LYS A 87 13.15 -2.87 -3.08
CA LYS A 87 14.15 -3.27 -2.08
C LYS A 87 13.67 -4.45 -1.23
N LEU A 88 12.42 -4.40 -0.76
CA LEU A 88 11.83 -5.44 0.06
C LEU A 88 11.75 -6.78 -0.69
N LEU A 89 11.31 -6.78 -1.95
CA LEU A 89 11.29 -7.97 -2.81
C LEU A 89 12.71 -8.49 -3.09
N SER A 90 13.67 -7.60 -3.33
CA SER A 90 15.08 -7.98 -3.57
C SER A 90 15.68 -8.68 -2.35
N ILE A 91 15.48 -8.15 -1.15
CA ILE A 91 15.91 -8.78 0.11
C ILE A 91 15.23 -10.14 0.29
N SER A 92 13.92 -10.20 0.04
CA SER A 92 13.15 -11.45 0.15
C SER A 92 13.63 -12.52 -0.83
N ALA A 93 13.99 -12.13 -2.06
CA ALA A 93 14.53 -13.04 -3.06
C ALA A 93 15.89 -13.60 -2.64
N VAL A 94 16.80 -12.76 -2.12
CA VAL A 94 18.10 -13.21 -1.60
C VAL A 94 17.92 -14.23 -0.47
N ILE A 95 17.02 -13.95 0.48
CA ILE A 95 16.70 -14.88 1.57
C ILE A 95 16.10 -16.18 1.01
N GLY A 96 15.18 -16.09 0.07
CA GLY A 96 14.54 -17.25 -0.55
C GLY A 96 15.52 -18.15 -1.31
N VAL A 97 16.48 -17.55 -2.04
CA VAL A 97 17.58 -18.27 -2.71
C VAL A 97 18.47 -18.95 -1.69
N PHE A 98 18.87 -18.24 -0.63
CA PHE A 98 19.72 -18.81 0.42
C PHE A 98 19.06 -20.01 1.11
N LEU A 99 17.79 -19.86 1.49
CA LEU A 99 17.00 -20.95 2.08
C LEU A 99 16.83 -22.13 1.10
N PHE A 100 16.67 -21.85 -0.19
CA PHE A 100 16.60 -22.89 -1.22
C PHE A 100 17.90 -23.69 -1.29
N ILE A 101 19.05 -23.01 -1.41
CA ILE A 101 20.36 -23.65 -1.48
C ILE A 101 20.61 -24.51 -0.25
N PHE A 102 20.30 -24.01 0.95
CA PHE A 102 20.50 -24.74 2.20
C PHE A 102 19.67 -26.03 2.29
N ASN A 103 18.42 -26.01 1.81
CA ASN A 103 17.51 -27.16 1.92
C ASN A 103 17.55 -28.11 0.71
N TYR A 104 17.97 -27.62 -0.47
CA TYR A 104 17.86 -28.34 -1.74
C TYR A 104 19.15 -28.24 -2.58
N PHE A 105 20.32 -28.23 -1.94
CA PHE A 105 21.63 -28.06 -2.57
C PHE A 105 21.85 -28.95 -3.81
N ASN A 106 21.52 -30.24 -3.72
CA ASN A 106 21.69 -31.19 -4.83
C ASN A 106 20.89 -30.79 -6.07
N ARG A 107 19.70 -30.20 -5.88
CA ARG A 107 18.86 -29.71 -7.00
C ARG A 107 19.42 -28.42 -7.60
N PHE A 108 20.01 -27.58 -6.76
CA PHE A 108 20.64 -26.33 -7.20
C PHE A 108 21.83 -26.60 -8.13
N ILE A 109 22.68 -27.59 -7.82
CA ILE A 109 23.82 -27.96 -8.67
C ILE A 109 23.38 -28.39 -10.07
N SER A 110 22.27 -29.12 -10.18
CA SER A 110 21.75 -29.58 -11.47
C SER A 110 21.03 -28.50 -12.28
N ALA A 111 20.80 -27.31 -11.71
CA ALA A 111 19.99 -26.28 -12.32
C ALA A 111 20.82 -25.31 -13.18
N ASN A 112 20.20 -24.76 -14.22
CA ASN A 112 20.81 -23.74 -15.04
C ASN A 112 20.76 -22.38 -14.32
N LEU A 113 21.90 -21.93 -13.78
CA LEU A 113 21.98 -20.72 -12.93
C LEU A 113 21.51 -19.46 -13.66
N PHE A 114 21.84 -19.32 -14.94
CA PHE A 114 21.47 -18.14 -15.73
C PHE A 114 19.95 -18.01 -15.87
N ASP A 115 19.25 -19.13 -16.15
CA ASP A 115 17.79 -19.14 -16.31
C ASP A 115 17.09 -18.85 -14.98
N LEU A 116 17.61 -19.36 -13.87
CA LEU A 116 17.11 -19.05 -12.53
C LEU A 116 17.26 -17.56 -12.21
N LEU A 117 18.46 -16.99 -12.40
CA LEU A 117 18.70 -15.57 -12.14
C LEU A 117 17.82 -14.68 -13.01
N LYS A 118 17.72 -14.97 -14.31
CA LYS A 118 16.84 -14.25 -15.24
C LYS A 118 15.40 -14.28 -14.74
N THR A 119 14.90 -15.45 -14.34
CA THR A 119 13.53 -15.61 -13.88
C THR A 119 13.26 -14.85 -12.58
N ILE A 120 14.22 -14.88 -11.64
CA ILE A 120 14.13 -14.13 -10.37
C ILE A 120 14.11 -12.63 -10.65
N VAL A 121 15.04 -12.11 -11.46
CA VAL A 121 15.10 -10.67 -11.79
C VAL A 121 13.80 -10.21 -12.45
N ILE A 122 13.28 -10.97 -13.42
CA ILE A 122 12.00 -10.67 -14.06
C ILE A 122 10.87 -10.66 -13.01
N SER A 123 10.82 -11.66 -12.14
CA SER A 123 9.77 -11.72 -11.12
C SER A 123 9.84 -10.56 -10.12
N ILE A 124 11.02 -10.14 -9.66
CA ILE A 124 11.19 -8.96 -8.80
C ILE A 124 10.66 -7.70 -9.50
N PHE A 125 11.02 -7.51 -10.78
CA PHE A 125 10.61 -6.35 -11.55
C PHE A 125 9.09 -6.33 -11.78
N VAL A 126 8.50 -7.45 -12.20
CA VAL A 126 7.06 -7.58 -12.48
C VAL A 126 6.24 -7.42 -11.19
N LEU A 127 6.65 -8.08 -10.10
CA LEU A 127 5.99 -8.03 -8.80
C LEU A 127 6.14 -6.68 -8.10
N SER A 128 7.12 -5.85 -8.49
CA SER A 128 7.23 -4.48 -7.96
C SER A 128 6.47 -3.46 -8.80
N LEU A 129 6.63 -3.51 -10.13
CA LEU A 129 6.09 -2.52 -11.05
C LEU A 129 4.57 -2.63 -11.19
N LEU A 130 4.04 -3.80 -11.52
CA LEU A 130 2.61 -3.96 -11.83
C LEU A 130 1.73 -3.67 -10.60
N PRO A 131 2.03 -4.16 -9.39
CA PRO A 131 1.29 -3.76 -8.20
C PRO A 131 1.31 -2.27 -7.93
N SER A 132 2.46 -1.62 -8.07
CA SER A 132 2.60 -0.17 -7.84
C SER A 132 1.80 0.64 -8.86
N TRP A 133 1.79 0.21 -10.12
CA TRP A 133 0.99 0.83 -11.18
C TRP A 133 -0.51 0.68 -10.95
N ILE A 134 -0.97 -0.51 -10.55
CA ILE A 134 -2.38 -0.74 -10.18
C ILE A 134 -2.78 0.15 -9.00
N CYS A 135 -1.92 0.25 -7.97
CA CYS A 135 -2.14 1.14 -6.83
C CYS A 135 -2.32 2.59 -7.26
N GLU A 136 -1.54 3.07 -8.22
CA GLU A 136 -1.70 4.41 -8.77
C GLU A 136 -3.02 4.60 -9.51
N LYS A 137 -3.40 3.65 -10.38
CA LYS A 137 -4.69 3.72 -11.10
C LYS A 137 -5.90 3.66 -10.17
N VAL A 138 -5.88 2.78 -9.15
CA VAL A 138 -6.92 2.74 -8.11
C VAL A 138 -7.00 4.06 -7.34
N LYS A 139 -5.88 4.77 -7.15
CA LYS A 139 -5.90 6.11 -6.57
C LYS A 139 -6.53 7.14 -7.50
N THR A 140 -6.13 7.20 -8.78
CA THR A 140 -6.72 8.15 -9.74
C THR A 140 -8.24 8.02 -9.85
N THR A 141 -8.77 6.80 -9.77
CA THR A 141 -10.22 6.56 -9.76
C THR A 141 -10.90 6.96 -8.44
N LYS A 142 -10.26 6.73 -7.29
CA LYS A 142 -10.75 7.27 -5.99
C LYS A 142 -10.74 8.79 -5.97
N ILE A 143 -9.74 9.40 -6.58
CA ILE A 143 -9.61 10.85 -6.70
C ILE A 143 -10.73 11.40 -7.57
N LEU A 144 -11.01 10.78 -8.72
CA LEU A 144 -12.16 11.13 -9.56
C LEU A 144 -13.48 11.11 -8.77
N LYS A 145 -13.60 10.14 -7.85
CA LYS A 145 -14.77 10.04 -6.96
C LYS A 145 -14.77 11.07 -5.82
N ALA A 146 -13.60 11.48 -5.33
CA ALA A 146 -13.48 12.53 -4.33
C ALA A 146 -13.75 13.93 -4.92
N LEU A 147 -13.40 14.15 -6.20
CA LEU A 147 -13.73 15.36 -6.95
C LEU A 147 -15.25 15.54 -7.17
N THR A 148 -16.03 14.46 -7.06
CA THR A 148 -17.50 14.51 -7.09
C THR A 148 -18.17 14.72 -5.72
N GLU A 149 -17.41 14.73 -4.61
CA GLU A 149 -17.92 15.06 -3.27
C GLU A 149 -17.51 16.50 -2.88
N ASP A 150 -18.42 17.29 -2.29
CA ASP A 150 -18.11 18.68 -1.88
C ASP A 150 -16.90 18.74 -0.92
N TRP A 151 -15.87 19.49 -1.31
CA TRP A 151 -14.65 19.69 -0.55
C TRP A 151 -14.91 20.42 0.79
N ASP A 152 -14.31 19.91 1.87
CA ASP A 152 -14.29 20.54 3.21
C ASP A 152 -13.05 20.05 3.96
N ILE A 153 -12.22 20.99 4.42
CA ILE A 153 -10.97 20.73 5.16
C ILE A 153 -11.17 19.89 6.41
N ASP A 154 -12.37 19.91 7.03
CA ASP A 154 -12.68 19.03 8.17
C ASP A 154 -12.72 17.55 7.81
N ASN A 155 -12.84 17.23 6.52
CA ASN A 155 -12.77 15.87 6.02
C ASN A 155 -11.32 15.41 5.79
N LEU A 156 -10.32 16.31 5.90
CA LEU A 156 -8.92 15.97 5.75
C LEU A 156 -8.47 15.09 6.93
N TYR A 157 -8.17 13.82 6.63
CA TYR A 157 -7.79 12.87 7.67
C TYR A 157 -6.49 13.30 8.39
N GLU A 158 -6.39 12.99 9.67
CA GLU A 158 -5.14 13.12 10.46
C GLU A 158 -3.97 12.43 9.72
N PRO A 159 -2.78 13.06 9.65
CA PRO A 159 -1.61 12.45 9.06
C PRO A 159 -1.14 11.42 10.09
N LYS A 160 -1.66 10.20 9.99
CA LYS A 160 -1.12 9.12 10.79
C LYS A 160 0.20 8.73 10.13
N ASP A 161 1.30 9.01 10.81
CA ASP A 161 2.54 8.27 10.60
C ASP A 161 2.17 6.79 10.65
N LEU A 162 2.14 6.16 9.49
CA LEU A 162 2.11 4.71 9.42
C LEU A 162 3.49 4.24 9.87
N LYS A 163 3.64 4.06 11.17
CA LYS A 163 4.65 3.14 11.68
C LYS A 163 4.10 1.75 11.42
N ILE A 164 4.35 1.22 10.22
CA ILE A 164 4.24 -0.22 10.00
C ILE A 164 5.08 -0.86 11.10
N GLU A 165 4.45 -1.75 11.87
CA GLU A 165 5.14 -2.35 12.99
C GLU A 165 6.27 -3.22 12.44
N LYS A 166 7.45 -3.20 13.08
CA LYS A 166 8.63 -3.91 12.58
C LYS A 166 8.36 -5.39 12.32
N TYR A 167 7.46 -6.01 13.11
CA TYR A 167 7.05 -7.40 12.90
C TYR A 167 6.27 -7.61 11.60
N GLU A 168 5.47 -6.64 11.14
CA GLU A 168 4.69 -6.76 9.90
C GLU A 168 5.62 -6.78 8.69
N ILE A 169 6.66 -5.94 8.70
CA ILE A 169 7.70 -5.94 7.66
C ILE A 169 8.44 -7.28 7.66
N GLY A 170 8.81 -7.80 8.84
CA GLY A 170 9.45 -9.10 8.98
C GLY A 170 8.60 -10.25 8.44
N LEU A 171 7.29 -10.24 8.74
CA LEU A 171 6.34 -11.25 8.26
C LEU A 171 6.13 -11.17 6.74
N LEU A 172 6.12 -9.96 6.16
CA LEU A 172 6.08 -9.76 4.72
C LEU A 172 7.34 -10.30 4.02
N ILE A 173 8.53 -10.01 4.56
CA ILE A 173 9.80 -10.51 4.03
C ILE A 173 9.84 -12.03 4.08
N LEU A 174 9.42 -12.63 5.20
CA LEU A 174 9.31 -14.08 5.35
C LEU A 174 8.36 -14.67 4.32
N ASN A 175 7.17 -14.10 4.16
CA ASN A 175 6.18 -14.63 3.23
C ASN A 175 6.72 -14.60 1.78
N PHE A 176 7.27 -13.46 1.34
CA PHE A 176 7.81 -13.34 -0.01
C PHE A 176 9.05 -14.20 -0.24
N SER A 177 9.91 -14.39 0.76
CA SER A 177 11.06 -15.29 0.61
C SER A 177 10.62 -16.73 0.40
N MET A 178 9.55 -17.18 1.07
CA MET A 178 8.97 -18.50 0.82
C MET A 178 8.34 -18.62 -0.58
N PHE A 179 7.71 -17.56 -1.10
CA PHE A 179 7.23 -17.55 -2.48
C PHE A 179 8.36 -17.65 -3.51
N PHE A 180 9.46 -16.90 -3.32
CA PHE A 180 10.65 -17.04 -4.18
C PHE A 180 11.26 -18.44 -4.09
N MET A 181 11.36 -18.98 -2.87
CA MET A 181 11.83 -20.34 -2.67
C MET A 181 10.92 -21.37 -3.36
N LEU A 182 9.61 -21.18 -3.33
CA LEU A 182 8.64 -22.03 -4.03
C LEU A 182 8.80 -21.95 -5.55
N GLN A 183 8.99 -20.73 -6.07
CA GLN A 183 9.24 -20.50 -7.49
C GLN A 183 10.49 -21.25 -7.96
N ILE A 184 11.60 -21.11 -7.23
CA ILE A 184 12.86 -21.82 -7.53
C ILE A 184 12.66 -23.33 -7.42
N TYR A 185 11.97 -23.79 -6.37
CA TYR A 185 11.66 -25.21 -6.20
C TYR A 185 10.91 -25.80 -7.38
N ILE A 186 9.93 -25.08 -7.94
CA ILE A 186 9.15 -25.55 -9.09
C ILE A 186 10.01 -25.58 -10.36
N ILE A 187 10.79 -24.53 -10.61
CA ILE A 187 11.64 -24.43 -11.82
C ILE A 187 12.73 -25.50 -11.82
N THR A 188 13.28 -25.83 -10.64
CA THR A 188 14.34 -26.85 -10.49
C THR A 188 13.79 -28.26 -10.33
N SER A 189 12.48 -28.44 -10.19
CA SER A 189 11.89 -29.76 -10.01
C SER A 189 11.87 -30.51 -11.34
N SER A 190 12.35 -31.76 -11.35
CA SER A 190 12.14 -32.71 -12.46
C SER A 190 10.69 -33.17 -12.60
N ILE A 191 9.82 -32.77 -11.67
CA ILE A 191 8.38 -33.05 -11.75
C ILE A 191 7.77 -32.10 -12.78
N ASN A 192 7.09 -32.64 -13.80
CA ASN A 192 6.25 -31.90 -14.73
C ASN A 192 5.05 -31.27 -14.00
N ILE A 193 5.32 -30.26 -13.17
CA ILE A 193 4.31 -29.34 -12.66
C ILE A 193 3.76 -28.62 -13.88
N SER A 194 2.45 -28.72 -14.11
CA SER A 194 1.84 -28.16 -15.31
C SER A 194 2.08 -26.64 -15.35
N MET A 195 2.30 -26.09 -16.55
CA MET A 195 2.46 -24.64 -16.72
C MET A 195 1.32 -23.86 -16.06
N VAL A 196 0.10 -24.40 -16.11
CA VAL A 196 -1.09 -23.85 -15.44
C VAL A 196 -0.86 -23.69 -13.93
N THR A 197 -0.38 -24.74 -13.25
CA THR A 197 -0.15 -24.68 -11.80
C THR A 197 0.96 -23.71 -11.41
N TYR A 198 2.04 -23.60 -12.21
CA TYR A 198 3.07 -22.59 -12.00
C TYR A 198 2.52 -21.16 -12.18
N THR A 199 1.78 -20.91 -13.26
CA THR A 199 1.18 -19.58 -13.51
C THR A 199 0.21 -19.19 -12.40
N PHE A 200 -0.56 -20.14 -11.87
CA PHE A 200 -1.45 -19.90 -10.74
C PHE A 200 -0.69 -19.55 -9.44
N ILE A 201 0.46 -20.18 -9.16
CA ILE A 201 1.31 -19.80 -8.02
C ILE A 201 1.87 -18.40 -8.20
N MET A 202 2.35 -18.06 -9.40
CA MET A 202 2.85 -16.71 -9.68
C MET A 202 1.73 -15.67 -9.55
N PHE A 203 0.49 -16.03 -9.90
CA PHE A 203 -0.68 -15.20 -9.67
C PHE A 203 -0.99 -15.03 -8.17
N LEU A 204 -0.90 -16.08 -7.36
CA LEU A 204 -1.02 -15.97 -5.91
C LEU A 204 0.06 -15.08 -5.32
N PHE A 205 1.30 -15.22 -5.78
CA PHE A 205 2.40 -14.36 -5.35
C PHE A 205 2.12 -12.89 -5.72
N PHE A 206 1.66 -12.65 -6.95
CA PHE A 206 1.27 -11.33 -7.41
C PHE A 206 0.16 -10.70 -6.56
N ILE A 207 -0.91 -11.43 -6.23
CA ILE A 207 -1.98 -10.90 -5.39
C ILE A 207 -1.46 -10.57 -3.98
N ASN A 208 -0.58 -11.40 -3.40
CA ASN A 208 0.05 -11.09 -2.11
C ASN A 208 0.94 -9.84 -2.18
N ALA A 209 1.68 -9.69 -3.27
CA ALA A 209 2.49 -8.50 -3.53
C ALA A 209 1.62 -7.26 -3.68
N LEU A 210 0.52 -7.36 -4.44
CA LEU A 210 -0.48 -6.31 -4.61
C LEU A 210 -1.10 -5.90 -3.29
N ARG A 211 -1.53 -6.86 -2.47
CA ARG A 211 -2.04 -6.60 -1.12
C ARG A 211 -1.04 -5.77 -0.29
N ALA A 212 0.23 -6.20 -0.23
CA ALA A 212 1.25 -5.52 0.55
C ALA A 212 1.53 -4.11 0.02
N ASN A 213 1.56 -3.95 -1.30
CA ASN A 213 1.75 -2.65 -1.95
C ASN A 213 0.58 -1.70 -1.66
N ILE A 214 -0.65 -2.19 -1.72
CA ILE A 214 -1.85 -1.43 -1.34
C ILE A 214 -1.80 -1.02 0.15
N LYS A 215 -1.35 -1.91 1.05
CA LYS A 215 -1.17 -1.61 2.48
C LYS A 215 -0.14 -0.50 2.72
N LEU A 216 1.01 -0.58 2.03
CA LEU A 216 2.04 0.47 2.06
C LEU A 216 1.55 1.80 1.49
N SER A 217 0.65 1.71 0.52
CA SER A 217 0.12 2.84 -0.24
C SER A 217 -1.03 3.57 0.46
N GLU A 218 -1.78 2.89 1.33
CA GLU A 218 -2.86 3.46 2.12
C GLU A 218 -2.47 3.73 3.57
N ASN A 219 -2.38 5.02 3.90
CA ASN A 219 -2.03 5.53 5.25
C ASN A 219 -3.07 5.27 6.36
N THR A 220 -4.04 4.39 6.16
CA THR A 220 -5.19 4.26 7.07
C THR A 220 -5.40 2.82 7.52
N LEU A 221 -5.18 2.59 8.82
CA LEU A 221 -5.42 1.34 9.58
C LEU A 221 -6.88 0.83 9.53
N VAL A 222 -7.82 1.60 8.99
CA VAL A 222 -9.25 1.25 8.96
C VAL A 222 -9.81 1.64 7.59
N SER A 223 -9.33 0.96 6.56
CA SER A 223 -9.81 1.17 5.18
C SER A 223 -10.30 -0.13 4.57
N LYS A 224 -10.92 -0.02 3.39
CA LYS A 224 -11.31 -1.17 2.56
C LYS A 224 -10.14 -2.14 2.28
N VAL A 225 -8.90 -1.70 2.48
CA VAL A 225 -7.68 -2.50 2.31
C VAL A 225 -7.59 -3.62 3.33
N MET A 226 -8.01 -3.42 4.58
CA MET A 226 -7.99 -4.53 5.54
C MET A 226 -8.90 -5.68 5.09
N TYR A 227 -10.09 -5.41 4.58
CA TYR A 227 -10.96 -6.46 4.03
C TYR A 227 -10.33 -7.17 2.83
N LEU A 228 -9.60 -6.43 1.99
CA LEU A 228 -8.82 -7.02 0.91
C LEU A 228 -7.67 -7.89 1.45
N GLU A 229 -6.99 -7.48 2.52
CA GLU A 229 -5.97 -8.29 3.19
C GLU A 229 -6.54 -9.63 3.67
N TYR A 230 -7.66 -9.59 4.41
CA TYR A 230 -8.37 -10.79 4.85
C TYR A 230 -8.74 -11.71 3.70
N PHE A 231 -9.31 -11.14 2.64
CA PHE A 231 -9.72 -11.89 1.47
C PHE A 231 -8.52 -12.58 0.82
N VAL A 232 -7.42 -11.85 0.61
CA VAL A 232 -6.20 -12.40 -0.01
C VAL A 232 -5.57 -13.49 0.88
N ASP A 233 -5.47 -13.27 2.18
CA ASP A 233 -4.95 -14.27 3.11
C ASP A 233 -5.78 -15.56 3.09
N ILE A 234 -7.11 -15.45 3.21
CA ILE A 234 -8.01 -16.61 3.15
C ILE A 234 -7.92 -17.30 1.79
N PHE A 235 -7.93 -16.54 0.70
CA PHE A 235 -7.84 -17.08 -0.66
C PHE A 235 -6.53 -17.84 -0.87
N THR A 236 -5.41 -17.34 -0.34
CA THR A 236 -4.11 -18.02 -0.45
C THR A 236 -4.06 -19.30 0.34
N ILE A 237 -4.60 -19.32 1.56
CA ILE A 237 -4.69 -20.53 2.39
C ILE A 237 -5.53 -21.60 1.69
N ILE A 238 -6.74 -21.24 1.23
CA ILE A 238 -7.63 -22.18 0.54
C ILE A 238 -6.98 -22.71 -0.74
N SER A 239 -6.38 -21.81 -1.53
CA SER A 239 -5.70 -22.19 -2.78
C SER A 239 -4.58 -23.20 -2.52
N PHE A 240 -3.73 -22.97 -1.53
CA PHE A 240 -2.64 -23.90 -1.21
C PHE A 240 -3.12 -25.23 -0.61
N ILE A 241 -4.23 -25.26 0.14
CA ILE A 241 -4.86 -26.51 0.58
C ILE A 241 -5.29 -27.35 -0.62
N ILE A 242 -5.98 -26.73 -1.60
CA ILE A 242 -6.41 -27.42 -2.82
C ILE A 242 -5.19 -27.88 -3.62
N MET A 243 -4.20 -27.01 -3.82
CA MET A 243 -3.00 -27.35 -4.61
C MET A 243 -2.19 -28.49 -4.01
N THR A 244 -1.98 -28.52 -2.70
CA THR A 244 -1.20 -29.59 -2.03
C THR A 244 -1.92 -30.94 -1.98
N ASN A 245 -3.23 -30.96 -2.18
CA ASN A 245 -4.01 -32.19 -2.27
C ASN A 245 -4.05 -32.78 -3.68
N TYR A 246 -4.03 -31.93 -4.72
CA TYR A 246 -4.30 -32.37 -6.09
C TYR A 246 -3.17 -32.13 -7.10
N PHE A 247 -2.33 -31.10 -6.90
CA PHE A 247 -1.48 -30.58 -7.98
C PHE A 247 0.02 -30.53 -7.65
N ILE A 248 0.39 -30.41 -6.37
CA ILE A 248 1.77 -30.15 -5.95
C ILE A 248 2.16 -31.03 -4.76
N PRO A 249 3.40 -31.55 -4.70
CA PRO A 249 3.87 -32.28 -3.54
C PRO A 249 3.82 -31.43 -2.26
N LYS A 250 3.60 -32.09 -1.13
CA LYS A 250 3.55 -31.46 0.18
C LYS A 250 4.94 -31.00 0.61
N VAL A 251 5.35 -29.81 0.16
CA VAL A 251 6.58 -29.14 0.57
C VAL A 251 6.35 -28.27 1.80
N PHE A 252 7.36 -28.19 2.68
CA PHE A 252 7.29 -27.35 3.88
C PHE A 252 7.10 -25.87 3.55
N ILE A 253 7.58 -25.44 2.37
CA ILE A 253 7.48 -24.06 1.87
C ILE A 253 6.04 -23.55 1.92
N ILE A 254 5.11 -24.36 1.40
CA ILE A 254 3.69 -24.03 1.34
C ILE A 254 3.09 -23.92 2.75
N LYS A 255 3.52 -24.79 3.68
CA LYS A 255 3.06 -24.74 5.08
C LYS A 255 3.47 -23.42 5.75
N ILE A 256 4.69 -22.93 5.51
CA ILE A 256 5.16 -21.67 6.07
C ILE A 256 4.40 -20.48 5.46
N ILE A 257 4.12 -20.49 4.16
CA ILE A 257 3.28 -19.46 3.51
C ILE A 257 1.89 -19.43 4.18
N MET A 258 1.25 -20.58 4.31
CA MET A 258 -0.07 -20.68 4.97
C MET A 258 -0.02 -20.22 6.43
N LEU A 259 1.02 -20.59 7.17
CA LEU A 259 1.22 -20.15 8.56
C LEU A 259 1.40 -18.63 8.64
N SER A 260 2.19 -18.05 7.74
CA SER A 260 2.38 -16.59 7.66
C SER A 260 1.07 -15.87 7.37
N SER A 261 0.26 -16.36 6.42
CA SER A 261 -1.07 -15.80 6.15
C SER A 261 -2.01 -15.93 7.35
N CYS A 262 -1.95 -17.05 8.07
CA CYS A 262 -2.74 -17.27 9.29
C CYS A 262 -2.34 -16.30 10.42
N LEU A 263 -1.04 -16.12 10.66
CA LEU A 263 -0.51 -15.16 11.62
C LEU A 263 -0.93 -13.73 11.24
N ASN A 264 -0.88 -13.37 9.96
CA ASN A 264 -1.33 -12.06 9.48
C ASN A 264 -2.83 -11.84 9.74
N LEU A 265 -3.68 -12.86 9.53
CA LEU A 265 -5.10 -12.81 9.87
C LEU A 265 -5.34 -12.56 11.36
N ILE A 266 -4.60 -13.26 12.24
CA ILE A 266 -4.71 -13.10 13.70
C ILE A 266 -4.28 -11.68 14.10
N LEU A 267 -3.13 -11.22 13.61
CA LEU A 267 -2.57 -9.90 13.91
C LEU A 267 -3.50 -8.77 13.43
N ASN A 268 -4.02 -8.87 12.21
CA ASN A 268 -5.00 -7.92 11.70
C ASN A 268 -6.27 -7.89 12.56
N THR A 269 -6.72 -9.04 13.06
CA THR A 269 -7.91 -9.14 13.94
C THR A 269 -7.66 -8.48 15.29
N TYR A 270 -6.47 -8.70 15.86
CA TYR A 270 -6.03 -8.03 17.07
C TYR A 270 -5.95 -6.50 16.89
N ASN A 271 -5.36 -6.03 15.80
CA ASN A 271 -5.21 -4.61 15.46
C ASN A 271 -6.58 -3.90 15.29
N ILE A 272 -7.56 -4.58 14.68
CA ILE A 272 -8.94 -4.09 14.60
C ILE A 272 -9.59 -4.01 15.98
N SER A 273 -9.45 -5.07 16.79
CA SER A 273 -10.02 -5.10 18.14
C SER A 273 -9.48 -3.96 19.01
N LYS A 274 -8.17 -3.72 18.96
CA LYS A 274 -7.50 -2.61 19.66
C LYS A 274 -7.97 -1.24 19.17
N SER A 275 -8.23 -1.08 17.87
CA SER A 275 -8.68 0.17 17.27
C SER A 275 -10.20 0.40 17.31
N LYS A 276 -10.97 -0.54 17.89
CA LYS A 276 -12.45 -0.51 17.97
C LYS A 276 -13.00 0.77 18.62
N ASN A 277 -12.33 1.31 19.62
CA ASN A 277 -12.72 2.57 20.29
C ASN A 277 -12.61 3.79 19.35
N ILE A 278 -11.62 3.81 18.47
CA ILE A 278 -11.43 4.85 17.44
C ILE A 278 -12.50 4.72 16.35
N LEU A 279 -12.90 3.49 16.01
CA LEU A 279 -14.00 3.20 15.07
C LEU A 279 -15.35 3.70 15.57
N LEU A 280 -15.65 3.48 16.86
CA LEU A 280 -16.88 3.95 17.50
C LEU A 280 -16.94 5.48 17.56
N SER A 281 -15.81 6.14 17.86
CA SER A 281 -15.75 7.61 17.87
C SER A 281 -15.96 8.20 16.47
N ARG A 282 -15.39 7.61 15.42
CA ARG A 282 -15.61 8.00 14.01
C ARG A 282 -17.05 7.82 13.56
N LYS A 283 -17.70 6.69 13.89
CA LYS A 283 -19.13 6.48 13.61
C LYS A 283 -20.00 7.51 14.33
N LYS A 284 -19.67 7.86 15.57
CA LYS A 284 -20.36 8.90 16.35
C LYS A 284 -20.20 10.29 15.72
N ARG A 285 -19.00 10.66 15.28
CA ARG A 285 -18.72 11.93 14.56
C ARG A 285 -19.50 12.02 13.25
N LYS A 286 -19.50 10.98 12.41
CA LYS A 286 -20.30 10.95 11.16
C LYS A 286 -21.80 11.08 11.41
N LYS A 287 -22.34 10.36 12.40
CA LYS A 287 -23.76 10.44 12.79
C LYS A 287 -24.14 11.84 13.27
N ASN A 288 -23.26 12.51 14.00
CA ASN A 288 -23.46 13.89 14.45
C ASN A 288 -23.36 14.91 13.30
N LYS A 289 -22.46 14.73 12.32
CA LYS A 289 -22.36 15.60 11.12
C LYS A 289 -23.64 15.50 10.26
N TYR A 290 -24.15 14.28 10.04
CA TYR A 290 -25.43 14.07 9.35
C TYR A 290 -26.61 14.73 10.07
N LYS A 291 -26.69 14.60 11.41
CA LYS A 291 -27.74 15.26 12.20
C LYS A 291 -27.66 16.79 12.12
N ARG A 292 -26.46 17.37 12.06
CA ARG A 292 -26.27 18.83 11.92
C ARG A 292 -26.66 19.34 10.53
N ARG A 293 -26.31 18.62 9.46
CA ARG A 293 -26.74 18.94 8.08
C ARG A 293 -28.27 18.91 7.96
N ASN A 294 -28.90 17.81 8.34
CA ASN A 294 -30.36 17.67 8.31
C ASN A 294 -31.12 18.68 9.19
N LYS A 295 -30.44 19.29 10.18
CA LYS A 295 -31.05 20.34 11.00
C LYS A 295 -30.98 21.70 10.30
N LYS A 296 -29.84 22.02 9.67
CA LYS A 296 -29.70 23.23 8.81
C LYS A 296 -30.65 23.20 7.62
N ASP A 297 -30.84 22.04 6.99
CA ASP A 297 -31.72 21.88 5.83
C ASP A 297 -33.23 21.95 6.19
N ARG A 298 -33.57 21.97 7.48
CA ARG A 298 -34.95 22.13 8.00
C ARG A 298 -35.22 23.54 8.53
N GLU A 299 -34.18 24.34 8.73
CA GLU A 299 -34.26 25.71 9.27
C GLU A 299 -34.13 26.78 8.16
N ASN A 300 -33.87 26.36 6.92
CA ASN A 300 -33.97 27.14 5.68
C ASN A 300 -35.21 26.71 4.89
#